data_AF-D8Q3C2-F1
#
_entry.id   AF-D8Q3C2-F1
#
_cell.length_a   1.000
_cell.length_b   1.000
_cell.length_c   1.000
_cell.angle_alpha   90.00
_cell.angle_beta   90.00
_cell.angle_gamma   90.00
#
_symmetry.space_group_name_H-M   'P 1'
#
loop_
_entity.id
_entity.type
_entity.pdbx_description
1 polymer ?
#
loop_
_entity_poly.entity_id
_entity_poly.type
_entity_poly.pdbx_seq_one_letter_code
_entity_poly.pdbx_strand_id
1 'polypeptide(L)'
;MLRTHVNLACKAIIAAITNIDYAAADALEYVPPASSTFHYLLQIRASSERRKEFSDCVKAALDGKDLKLVWDMDVRWSSTLLMIMCALDLQEPIEVFLEEKLTHLQLDSKEWDALNVIQNILFVPYAFQQKLSTEKIPTLNCTIPIFNAMAKLWERLWDEDDMPLDAVDIINAGLDKLSDYRQRITDVPAYYLAITNL
;
A
#
# COMPACT_ATOMS: atom_id res chain seq x y z
N MET A 1 -6.22 -18.84 -3.25
CA MET A 1 -6.68 -18.31 -4.56
C MET A 1 -7.09 -16.84 -4.42
N LEU A 2 -8.10 -16.47 -3.61
CA LEU A 2 -8.53 -15.08 -3.41
C LEU A 2 -7.44 -14.10 -2.93
N ARG A 3 -6.64 -14.52 -1.94
CA ARG A 3 -5.45 -13.75 -1.47
C ARG A 3 -4.44 -13.46 -2.58
N THR A 4 -4.30 -14.37 -3.55
CA THR A 4 -3.36 -14.22 -4.67
C THR A 4 -3.81 -13.13 -5.64
N HIS A 5 -5.12 -12.99 -5.85
CA HIS A 5 -5.67 -12.01 -6.79
C HIS A 5 -5.77 -10.59 -6.20
N VAL A 6 -6.13 -10.48 -4.92
CA VAL A 6 -6.00 -9.21 -4.17
C VAL A 6 -4.54 -8.75 -4.20
N ASN A 7 -3.60 -9.67 -3.97
CA ASN A 7 -2.16 -9.37 -4.04
C ASN A 7 -1.74 -8.87 -5.44
N LEU A 8 -2.23 -9.46 -6.52
CA LEU A 8 -1.93 -8.99 -7.88
C LEU A 8 -2.50 -7.59 -8.19
N ALA A 9 -3.73 -7.28 -7.76
CA ALA A 9 -4.31 -5.95 -7.90
C ALA A 9 -3.54 -4.90 -7.08
N CYS A 10 -3.16 -5.24 -5.85
CA CYS A 10 -2.34 -4.36 -5.00
C CYS A 10 -0.94 -4.15 -5.56
N LYS A 11 -0.33 -5.19 -6.15
CA LYS A 11 0.95 -5.08 -6.85
C LYS A 11 0.85 -4.18 -8.08
N ALA A 12 -0.25 -4.22 -8.82
CA ALA A 12 -0.47 -3.32 -9.95
C ALA A 12 -0.59 -1.85 -9.49
N ILE A 13 -1.31 -1.61 -8.38
CA ILE A 13 -1.39 -0.29 -7.75
C ILE A 13 -0.02 0.19 -7.27
N ILE A 14 0.73 -0.67 -6.56
CA ILE A 14 2.09 -0.33 -6.10
C ILE A 14 3.00 -0.06 -7.30
N ALA A 15 2.92 -0.85 -8.37
CA ALA A 15 3.69 -0.62 -9.59
C ALA A 15 3.32 0.70 -10.29
N ALA A 16 2.05 1.09 -10.26
CA ALA A 16 1.59 2.38 -10.77
C ALA A 16 2.08 3.55 -9.89
N ILE A 17 2.13 3.36 -8.56
CA ILE A 17 2.70 4.32 -7.61
C ILE A 17 4.22 4.46 -7.79
N THR A 18 4.94 3.38 -8.12
CA THR A 18 6.41 3.38 -8.22
C THR A 18 6.95 3.59 -9.64
N ASN A 19 6.08 3.63 -10.65
CA ASN A 19 6.35 3.89 -12.07
C ASN A 19 7.48 3.06 -12.71
N ILE A 20 7.48 1.71 -12.62
CA ILE A 20 8.39 0.86 -13.44
C ILE A 20 7.79 -0.52 -13.80
N ASP A 21 7.97 -0.91 -15.06
CA ASP A 21 7.61 -2.15 -15.79
C ASP A 21 7.94 -3.52 -15.11
N TYR A 22 7.43 -3.82 -13.92
CA TYR A 22 7.80 -5.07 -13.19
C TYR A 22 6.66 -6.05 -12.91
N ALA A 23 5.57 -6.00 -13.69
CA ALA A 23 4.45 -6.93 -13.55
C ALA A 23 4.49 -8.13 -14.53
N ALA A 24 5.66 -8.52 -15.06
CA ALA A 24 5.82 -9.73 -15.87
C ALA A 24 6.06 -10.97 -14.98
N ALA A 25 5.53 -12.12 -15.39
CA ALA A 25 5.54 -13.36 -14.60
C ALA A 25 6.93 -14.00 -14.41
N ASP A 26 7.95 -13.44 -15.07
CA ASP A 26 9.32 -13.92 -15.24
C ASP A 26 10.38 -12.83 -14.96
N ALA A 27 10.02 -11.71 -14.33
CA ALA A 27 10.95 -10.63 -14.06
C ALA A 27 12.04 -11.00 -13.03
N LEU A 28 13.27 -10.57 -13.30
CA LEU A 28 14.44 -10.69 -12.41
C LEU A 28 14.18 -10.03 -11.04
N GLU A 29 14.89 -10.53 -10.01
CA GLU A 29 14.85 -10.02 -8.64
C GLU A 29 15.07 -8.49 -8.63
N TYR A 30 14.04 -7.77 -8.19
CA TYR A 30 13.99 -6.31 -8.21
C TYR A 30 14.94 -5.73 -7.17
N VAL A 31 15.84 -4.85 -7.61
CA VAL A 31 16.55 -3.90 -6.76
C VAL A 31 15.95 -2.53 -7.06
N PRO A 32 15.30 -1.85 -6.10
CA PRO A 32 14.60 -0.61 -6.38
C PRO A 32 15.55 0.45 -6.92
N PRO A 33 15.25 1.05 -8.08
CA PRO A 33 15.88 2.31 -8.44
C PRO A 33 15.31 3.40 -7.53
N ALA A 34 16.13 4.41 -7.30
CA ALA A 34 15.92 5.50 -6.36
C ALA A 34 14.69 6.38 -6.69
N SER A 35 13.47 5.84 -6.53
CA SER A 35 12.25 6.64 -6.38
C SER A 35 12.31 7.32 -5.00
N SER A 36 12.29 8.65 -5.03
CA SER A 36 12.65 9.58 -3.95
C SER A 36 11.79 9.46 -2.68
N THR A 37 10.57 8.93 -2.77
CA THR A 37 9.55 9.06 -1.71
C THR A 37 9.87 8.31 -0.42
N PHE A 38 10.73 7.28 -0.41
CA PHE A 38 11.07 6.54 0.84
C PHE A 38 12.55 6.55 1.19
N HIS A 39 13.35 7.36 0.49
CA HIS A 39 14.79 7.41 0.70
C HIS A 39 15.15 7.84 2.14
N TYR A 40 14.37 8.75 2.72
CA TYR A 40 14.55 9.19 4.10
C TYR A 40 14.43 8.04 5.10
N LEU A 41 13.48 7.11 4.91
CA LEU A 41 13.30 5.94 5.77
C LEU A 41 14.52 5.01 5.74
N LEU A 42 15.10 4.81 4.55
CA LEU A 42 16.33 4.04 4.39
C LEU A 42 17.51 4.73 5.09
N GLN A 43 17.61 6.07 4.98
CA GLN A 43 18.71 6.84 5.55
C GLN A 43 18.66 6.96 7.07
N ILE A 44 17.47 7.11 7.66
CA ILE A 44 17.25 7.07 9.12
C ILE A 44 17.71 5.72 9.68
N ARG A 45 17.49 4.64 8.92
CA ARG A 45 17.80 3.27 9.36
C ARG A 45 19.18 2.76 8.94
N ALA A 46 19.95 3.55 8.18
CA ALA A 46 21.22 3.14 7.59
C ALA A 46 22.29 2.72 8.61
N SER A 47 22.24 3.22 9.84
CA SER A 47 23.18 2.84 10.90
C SER A 47 22.47 2.54 12.24
N SER A 48 23.13 1.80 13.14
CA SER A 48 22.63 1.61 14.50
C SER A 48 22.56 2.90 15.30
N GLU A 49 23.47 3.84 15.01
CA GLU A 49 23.53 5.15 15.64
C GLU A 49 22.32 6.01 15.24
N ARG A 50 22.06 6.19 13.94
CA ARG A 50 20.90 6.95 13.45
C ARG A 50 19.57 6.36 13.94
N ARG A 51 19.46 5.03 14.00
CA ARG A 51 18.27 4.37 14.57
C ARG A 51 18.06 4.69 16.05
N LYS A 52 19.15 4.81 16.81
CA LYS A 52 19.09 5.17 18.23
C LYS A 52 18.72 6.65 18.37
N GLU A 53 19.40 7.54 17.65
CA GLU A 53 19.10 8.97 17.65
C GLU A 53 17.65 9.24 17.26
N PHE A 54 17.13 8.56 16.23
CA PHE A 54 15.74 8.67 15.83
C PHE A 54 14.78 8.13 16.90
N SER A 55 15.07 6.99 17.54
CA SER A 55 14.27 6.47 18.67
C SER A 55 14.23 7.44 19.84
N ASP A 56 15.35 8.12 20.13
CA ASP A 56 15.41 9.14 21.18
C ASP A 56 14.59 10.38 20.79
N CYS A 57 14.61 10.79 19.52
CA CYS A 57 13.75 11.85 18.97
C CYS A 57 12.26 11.50 19.08
N VAL A 58 11.87 10.27 18.72
CA VAL A 58 10.48 9.79 18.82
C VAL A 58 10.00 9.81 20.27
N LYS A 59 10.83 9.37 21.23
CA LYS A 59 10.48 9.40 22.66
C LYS A 59 10.31 10.81 23.17
N ALA A 60 11.12 11.76 22.69
CA ALA A 60 10.99 13.16 23.05
C ALA A 60 9.69 13.77 22.50
N ALA A 61 9.32 13.45 21.25
CA ALA A 61 8.12 13.97 20.61
C ALA A 61 6.80 13.33 21.10
N LEU A 62 6.82 12.05 21.50
CA LEU A 62 5.62 11.26 21.79
C LEU A 62 5.47 10.86 23.27
N ASP A 63 5.87 11.72 24.20
CA ASP A 63 5.75 11.50 25.66
C ASP A 63 6.32 10.15 26.13
N GLY A 64 7.48 9.77 25.61
CA GLY A 64 8.19 8.54 25.98
C GLY A 64 7.74 7.27 25.26
N LYS A 65 6.84 7.35 24.27
CA LYS A 65 6.52 6.20 23.40
C LYS A 65 7.72 5.82 22.52
N ASP A 66 8.05 4.53 22.46
CA ASP A 66 9.12 3.98 21.60
C ASP A 66 8.55 3.34 20.33
N LEU A 67 7.87 4.15 19.51
CA LEU A 67 7.43 3.72 18.20
C LEU A 67 8.63 3.60 17.25
N LYS A 68 8.63 2.56 16.41
CA LYS A 68 9.74 2.28 15.49
C LYS A 68 9.22 2.23 14.07
N LEU A 69 9.98 2.83 13.16
CA LEU A 69 9.75 2.69 11.73
C LEU A 69 9.72 1.21 11.33
N VAL A 70 8.63 0.81 10.69
CA VAL A 70 8.45 -0.53 10.13
C VAL A 70 9.17 -0.62 8.78
N TRP A 71 9.64 -1.82 8.39
CA TRP A 71 10.33 -2.04 7.12
C TRP A 71 9.36 -2.55 6.05
N ASP A 72 9.60 -2.18 4.79
CA ASP A 72 8.90 -2.78 3.66
C ASP A 72 9.44 -4.18 3.39
N MET A 73 8.67 -5.22 3.71
CA MET A 73 9.01 -6.60 3.41
C MET A 73 8.52 -6.94 2.00
N ASP A 74 9.42 -6.96 1.01
CA ASP A 74 9.20 -7.20 -0.43
C ASP A 74 8.12 -8.24 -0.80
N VAL A 75 7.91 -9.23 0.06
CA VAL A 75 6.98 -10.35 -0.16
C VAL A 75 5.49 -10.00 0.00
N ARG A 76 5.11 -8.84 0.55
CA ARG A 76 3.69 -8.48 0.73
C ARG A 76 3.43 -7.00 0.51
N TRP A 77 2.61 -6.66 -0.48
CA TRP A 77 2.08 -5.31 -0.73
C TRP A 77 1.58 -4.56 0.53
N SER A 78 1.15 -5.28 1.57
CA SER A 78 0.70 -4.68 2.84
C SER A 78 1.82 -4.03 3.64
N SER A 79 3.10 -4.39 3.43
CA SER A 79 4.20 -3.74 4.16
C SER A 79 4.47 -2.33 3.68
N THR A 80 4.28 -2.03 2.39
CA THR A 80 4.29 -0.65 1.90
C THR A 80 3.21 0.19 2.58
N LEU A 81 1.97 -0.32 2.69
CA LEU A 81 0.90 0.37 3.46
C LEU A 81 1.31 0.58 4.93
N LEU A 82 1.78 -0.47 5.61
CA LEU A 82 2.17 -0.37 7.03
C LEU A 82 3.34 0.59 7.24
N MET A 83 4.27 0.68 6.27
CA MET A 83 5.38 1.62 6.28
C MET A 83 4.86 3.06 6.15
N ILE A 84 3.93 3.31 5.22
CA ILE A 84 3.31 4.62 5.03
C ILE A 84 2.51 5.03 6.28
N MET A 85 1.68 4.12 6.82
CA MET A 85 0.95 4.36 8.07
C MET A 85 1.90 4.74 9.20
N CYS A 86 2.99 4.00 9.36
CA CYS A 86 3.98 4.27 10.39
C CYS A 86 4.73 5.60 10.16
N ALA A 87 4.97 5.99 8.90
CA ALA A 87 5.59 7.27 8.57
C ALA A 87 4.65 8.43 8.90
N LEU A 88 3.36 8.31 8.59
CA LEU A 88 2.33 9.31 8.91
C LEU A 88 2.14 9.45 10.44
N ASP A 89 2.10 8.33 11.17
CA ASP A 89 2.05 8.34 12.65
C ASP A 89 3.29 8.99 13.29
N LEU A 90 4.40 9.05 12.55
CA LEU A 90 5.69 9.57 12.99
C LEU A 90 6.11 10.84 12.23
N GLN A 91 5.18 11.54 11.58
CA GLN A 91 5.51 12.69 10.74
C GLN A 91 6.33 13.75 11.50
N GLU A 92 5.86 14.21 12.65
CA GLU A 92 6.56 15.21 13.47
C GLU A 92 7.99 14.79 13.87
N PRO A 93 8.23 13.62 14.50
CA PRO A 93 9.59 13.21 14.83
C PRO A 93 10.46 12.93 13.59
N ILE A 94 9.88 12.57 12.45
CA ILE A 94 10.62 12.45 11.18
C ILE A 94 11.07 13.83 10.72
N GLU A 95 10.18 14.81 10.67
CA GLU A 95 10.50 16.18 10.23
C GLU A 95 11.61 16.80 11.08
N VAL A 96 11.50 16.69 12.42
CA VAL A 96 12.53 17.15 13.36
C VAL A 96 13.87 16.47 13.10
N PHE A 97 13.88 15.14 12.97
CA PHE A 97 15.13 14.40 12.73
C PHE A 97 15.78 14.76 11.38
N LEU A 98 14.96 14.93 10.34
CA LEU A 98 15.45 15.32 9.02
C LEU A 98 15.98 16.75 9.04
N GLU A 99 15.32 17.69 9.72
CA GLU A 99 15.82 19.06 9.89
C GLU A 99 17.18 19.11 10.58
N GLU A 100 17.39 18.28 11.61
CA GLU A 100 18.65 18.28 12.36
C GLU A 100 19.80 17.54 11.65
N LYS A 101 19.50 16.45 10.93
CA LYS A 101 20.53 15.49 10.49
C LYS A 101 20.58 15.26 8.98
N LEU A 102 19.47 15.43 8.28
CA LEU A 102 19.27 14.97 6.90
C LEU A 102 18.39 15.97 6.09
N THR A 103 18.69 17.26 6.18
CA THR A 103 17.85 18.35 5.63
C THR A 103 17.53 18.18 4.15
N HIS A 104 18.48 17.67 3.37
CA HIS A 104 18.32 17.36 1.95
C HIS A 104 17.28 16.26 1.63
N LEU A 105 16.73 15.60 2.65
CA LEU A 105 15.70 14.55 2.52
C LEU A 105 14.37 14.96 3.14
N GLN A 106 14.21 16.22 3.56
CA GLN A 106 12.94 16.73 4.07
C GLN A 106 11.86 16.60 3.00
N LEU A 107 10.68 16.18 3.46
CA LEU A 107 9.49 16.13 2.62
C LEU A 107 8.77 17.46 2.70
N ASP A 108 8.22 17.92 1.58
CA ASP A 108 7.27 19.03 1.58
C ASP A 108 5.84 18.59 1.93
N SER A 109 4.96 19.56 2.14
CA SER A 109 3.55 19.27 2.46
C SER A 109 2.87 18.42 1.40
N LYS A 110 3.21 18.59 0.12
CA LYS A 110 2.59 17.84 -0.99
C LYS A 110 3.04 16.40 -0.99
N GLU A 111 4.29 16.12 -0.63
CA GLU A 111 4.81 14.77 -0.49
C GLU A 111 4.14 14.03 0.68
N TRP A 112 3.86 14.71 1.80
CA TRP A 112 3.05 14.15 2.89
C TRP A 112 1.58 13.94 2.49
N ASP A 113 0.99 14.87 1.75
CA ASP A 113 -0.36 14.71 1.21
C ASP A 113 -0.44 13.51 0.25
N ALA A 114 0.58 13.32 -0.60
CA ALA A 114 0.68 12.16 -1.48
C ALA A 114 0.76 10.85 -0.69
N LEU A 115 1.50 10.80 0.42
CA LEU A 115 1.53 9.64 1.31
C LEU A 115 0.15 9.31 1.91
N ASN A 116 -0.63 10.33 2.31
CA ASN A 116 -2.01 10.15 2.77
C ASN A 116 -2.92 9.59 1.67
N VAL A 117 -2.83 10.12 0.45
CA VAL A 117 -3.59 9.61 -0.70
C VAL A 117 -3.24 8.14 -0.98
N ILE A 118 -1.95 7.80 -1.01
CA ILE A 118 -1.51 6.42 -1.22
C ILE A 118 -1.98 5.49 -0.09
N GLN A 119 -1.94 5.97 1.17
CA GLN A 119 -2.46 5.23 2.32
C GLN A 119 -3.94 4.89 2.10
N ASN A 120 -4.76 5.86 1.73
CA ASN A 120 -6.20 5.66 1.50
C ASN A 120 -6.48 4.63 0.40
N ILE A 121 -5.74 4.71 -0.72
CA ILE A 121 -5.88 3.75 -1.84
C ILE A 121 -5.52 2.33 -1.39
N LEU A 122 -4.39 2.15 -0.70
CA LEU A 122 -3.91 0.84 -0.24
C LEU A 122 -4.67 0.29 0.98
N PHE A 123 -5.33 1.15 1.76
CA PHE A 123 -6.13 0.72 2.91
C PHE A 123 -7.37 -0.06 2.49
N VAL A 124 -7.97 0.29 1.35
CA VAL A 124 -9.14 -0.40 0.78
C VAL A 124 -8.89 -1.92 0.65
N PRO A 125 -7.91 -2.40 -0.15
CA PRO A 125 -7.65 -3.82 -0.25
C PRO A 125 -7.15 -4.43 1.08
N TYR A 126 -6.58 -3.64 1.99
CA TYR A 126 -6.10 -4.13 3.29
C TYR A 126 -7.26 -4.53 4.18
N ALA A 127 -8.29 -3.69 4.27
CA ALA A 127 -9.51 -4.01 4.98
C ALA A 127 -10.17 -5.28 4.44
N PHE A 128 -10.23 -5.44 3.10
CA PHE A 128 -10.76 -6.66 2.48
C PHE A 128 -9.91 -7.90 2.79
N GLN A 129 -8.58 -7.80 2.70
CA GLN A 129 -7.69 -8.91 3.02
C GLN A 129 -7.88 -9.36 4.47
N GLN A 130 -8.00 -8.42 5.41
CA GLN A 130 -8.22 -8.75 6.82
C GLN A 130 -9.57 -9.47 7.01
N LYS A 131 -10.64 -8.95 6.41
CA LYS A 131 -11.97 -9.56 6.47
C LYS A 131 -12.00 -10.98 5.90
N LEU A 132 -11.32 -11.20 4.78
CA LEU A 132 -11.19 -12.52 4.15
C LEU A 132 -10.31 -13.50 4.93
N SER A 133 -9.40 -12.96 5.74
CA SER A 133 -8.45 -13.76 6.52
C SER A 133 -9.05 -14.26 7.84
N THR A 134 -10.16 -13.67 8.29
CA THR A 134 -10.87 -14.08 9.51
C THR A 134 -12.00 -15.07 9.22
N GLU A 135 -12.43 -15.24 7.97
CA GLU A 135 -13.46 -16.20 7.59
C GLU A 135 -12.94 -17.64 7.64
N LYS A 136 -13.68 -18.51 8.36
CA LYS A 136 -13.38 -19.95 8.49
C LYS A 136 -14.00 -20.81 7.37
N ILE A 137 -14.77 -20.20 6.48
CA ILE A 137 -15.61 -20.86 5.45
C ILE A 137 -14.98 -20.63 4.08
N PRO A 138 -15.10 -21.57 3.11
CA PRO A 138 -14.61 -21.39 1.75
C PRO A 138 -15.17 -20.10 1.11
N THR A 139 -14.27 -19.15 0.86
CA THR A 139 -14.46 -17.76 0.41
C THR A 139 -14.78 -17.61 -1.08
N LEU A 140 -15.06 -18.71 -1.79
CA LEU A 140 -15.20 -18.69 -3.24
C LEU A 140 -16.46 -17.95 -3.70
N ASN A 141 -17.58 -18.18 -3.01
CA ASN A 141 -18.86 -17.50 -3.27
C ASN A 141 -18.81 -16.00 -2.97
N CYS A 142 -18.04 -15.58 -1.96
CA CYS A 142 -17.85 -14.18 -1.58
C CYS A 142 -16.86 -13.43 -2.47
N THR A 143 -16.10 -14.14 -3.30
CA THR A 143 -15.02 -13.56 -4.10
C THR A 143 -15.50 -12.45 -5.04
N ILE A 144 -16.53 -12.71 -5.86
CA ILE A 144 -17.05 -11.71 -6.82
C ILE A 144 -17.71 -10.52 -6.11
N PRO A 145 -18.59 -10.73 -5.12
CA PRO A 145 -19.15 -9.61 -4.34
C PRO A 145 -18.08 -8.72 -3.70
N ILE A 146 -17.00 -9.31 -3.18
CA ILE A 146 -15.91 -8.56 -2.53
C ILE A 146 -15.13 -7.74 -3.54
N PHE A 147 -14.83 -8.29 -4.73
CA PHE A 147 -14.15 -7.52 -5.77
C PHE A 147 -15.01 -6.36 -6.29
N ASN A 148 -16.31 -6.57 -6.47
CA ASN A 148 -17.22 -5.49 -6.84
C ASN A 148 -17.31 -4.42 -5.75
N ALA A 149 -17.32 -4.82 -4.47
CA ALA A 149 -17.31 -3.87 -3.36
C ALA A 149 -16.01 -3.06 -3.28
N MET A 150 -14.87 -3.68 -3.63
CA MET A 150 -13.58 -3.02 -3.70
C MET A 150 -13.51 -2.01 -4.84
N ALA A 151 -13.94 -2.39 -6.04
CA ALA A 151 -14.03 -1.48 -7.19
C ALA A 151 -14.91 -0.26 -6.86
N LYS A 152 -16.09 -0.48 -6.27
CA LYS A 152 -16.99 0.61 -5.83
C LYS A 152 -16.42 1.51 -4.73
N LEU A 153 -15.47 1.04 -3.94
CA LEU A 153 -14.80 1.87 -2.95
C LEU A 153 -13.75 2.75 -3.61
N TRP A 154 -12.98 2.22 -4.55
CA TRP A 154 -12.04 3.00 -5.36
C TRP A 154 -12.76 4.01 -6.28
N GLU A 155 -13.87 3.63 -6.90
CA GLU A 155 -14.72 4.55 -7.68
C GLU A 155 -15.29 5.67 -6.80
N ARG A 156 -15.65 5.40 -5.53
CA ARG A 156 -16.12 6.46 -4.63
C ARG A 156 -15.01 7.37 -4.14
N LEU A 157 -13.78 6.85 -4.02
CA LEU A 157 -12.63 7.71 -3.74
C LEU A 157 -12.42 8.70 -4.91
N TRP A 158 -12.73 8.31 -6.16
CA TRP A 158 -12.71 9.20 -7.33
C TRP A 158 -13.74 10.33 -7.23
N ASP A 159 -14.97 10.05 -6.82
CA ASP A 159 -16.05 11.05 -6.76
C ASP A 159 -15.82 12.20 -5.74
N GLU A 160 -14.73 12.16 -4.94
CA GLU A 160 -14.32 13.27 -4.08
C GLU A 160 -13.57 14.32 -4.92
N ASP A 161 -14.15 15.52 -5.07
CA ASP A 161 -13.71 16.65 -5.93
C ASP A 161 -12.24 17.14 -5.72
N ASP A 162 -11.51 16.59 -4.74
CA ASP A 162 -10.19 17.04 -4.31
C ASP A 162 -9.03 16.07 -4.64
N MET A 163 -9.27 14.98 -5.40
CA MET A 163 -8.19 14.01 -5.67
C MET A 163 -7.16 14.54 -6.69
N PRO A 164 -5.83 14.41 -6.41
CA PRO A 164 -4.79 14.72 -7.39
C PRO A 164 -4.93 13.89 -8.67
N LEU A 165 -4.73 14.53 -9.84
CA LEU A 165 -4.80 13.89 -11.16
C LEU A 165 -3.94 12.62 -11.25
N ASP A 166 -2.77 12.60 -10.61
CA ASP A 166 -1.83 11.47 -10.64
C ASP A 166 -2.36 10.21 -9.91
N ALA A 167 -3.31 10.38 -8.98
CA ALA A 167 -3.94 9.28 -8.26
C ALA A 167 -5.01 8.55 -9.08
N VAL A 168 -5.54 9.20 -10.13
CA VAL A 168 -6.51 8.61 -11.06
C VAL A 168 -5.89 7.44 -11.84
N ASP A 169 -4.67 7.63 -12.37
CA ASP A 169 -3.95 6.59 -13.11
C ASP A 169 -3.60 5.39 -12.21
N ILE A 170 -3.26 5.66 -10.94
CA ILE A 170 -2.96 4.63 -9.94
C ILE A 170 -4.19 3.75 -9.66
N ILE A 171 -5.34 4.38 -9.45
CA ILE A 171 -6.60 3.65 -9.18
C ILE A 171 -7.04 2.87 -10.42
N ASN A 172 -6.96 3.48 -11.61
CA ASN A 172 -7.31 2.82 -12.87
C ASN A 172 -6.48 1.57 -13.12
N ALA A 173 -5.16 1.60 -12.84
CA ALA A 173 -4.32 0.40 -12.92
C ALA A 173 -4.81 -0.73 -12.00
N GLY A 174 -5.31 -0.38 -10.81
CA GLY A 174 -5.94 -1.32 -9.89
C GLY A 174 -7.27 -1.89 -10.42
N LEU A 175 -8.13 -1.04 -10.95
CA LEU A 175 -9.44 -1.40 -11.52
C LEU A 175 -9.29 -2.29 -12.75
N ASP A 176 -8.38 -1.97 -13.65
CA ASP A 176 -8.06 -2.78 -14.84
C ASP A 176 -7.63 -4.18 -14.42
N LYS A 177 -6.80 -4.29 -13.37
CA LYS A 177 -6.36 -5.60 -12.88
C LYS A 177 -7.48 -6.43 -12.25
N LEU A 178 -8.43 -5.77 -11.59
CA LEU A 178 -9.64 -6.45 -11.10
C LEU A 178 -10.53 -6.91 -12.24
N SER A 179 -10.65 -6.10 -13.31
CA SER A 179 -11.41 -6.44 -14.50
C SER A 179 -10.84 -7.67 -15.21
N ASP A 180 -9.52 -7.70 -15.44
CA ASP A 180 -8.79 -8.87 -15.97
C ASP A 180 -9.10 -10.14 -15.19
N TYR A 181 -9.06 -10.05 -13.87
CA TYR A 181 -9.34 -11.19 -13.01
C TYR A 181 -10.81 -11.62 -13.11
N ARG A 182 -11.74 -10.66 -13.12
CA ARG A 182 -13.18 -10.93 -13.27
C ARG A 182 -13.48 -11.66 -14.57
N GLN A 183 -12.83 -11.27 -15.66
CA GLN A 183 -12.95 -11.97 -16.93
C GLN A 183 -12.48 -13.42 -16.81
N ARG A 184 -11.31 -13.65 -16.21
CA ARG A 184 -10.74 -15.00 -16.05
C ARG A 184 -11.57 -15.94 -15.16
N ILE A 185 -12.22 -15.44 -14.10
CA ILE A 185 -13.06 -16.29 -13.25
C ILE A 185 -14.43 -16.62 -13.85
N THR A 186 -14.90 -15.82 -14.80
CA THR A 186 -16.17 -16.08 -15.49
C THR A 186 -16.09 -17.39 -16.27
N ASP A 187 -14.89 -17.74 -16.75
CA ASP A 187 -14.63 -18.98 -17.48
C ASP A 187 -14.35 -20.19 -16.57
N VAL A 188 -14.38 -20.03 -15.24
CA VAL A 188 -14.11 -21.11 -14.28
C VAL A 188 -15.42 -21.58 -13.64
N PRO A 189 -15.93 -22.78 -14.00
CA PRO A 189 -17.23 -23.27 -13.52
C PRO A 189 -17.36 -23.34 -11.99
N ALA A 190 -16.27 -23.56 -11.28
CA ALA A 190 -16.26 -23.62 -9.81
C ALA A 190 -16.74 -22.32 -9.15
N TYR A 191 -16.44 -21.15 -9.73
CA TYR A 191 -16.91 -19.86 -9.20
C TYR A 191 -18.40 -19.67 -9.46
N TYR A 192 -18.87 -20.04 -10.65
CA TYR A 192 -20.29 -19.99 -10.99
C TYR A 192 -21.12 -20.89 -10.07
N LEU A 193 -20.71 -22.16 -9.92
CA LEU A 193 -21.38 -23.13 -9.05
C LEU A 193 -21.37 -22.72 -7.57
N ALA A 194 -20.31 -22.05 -7.11
CA ALA A 194 -20.26 -21.56 -5.74
C ALA A 194 -21.22 -20.38 -5.48
N ILE A 195 -21.52 -19.58 -6.51
CA ILE A 195 -22.40 -18.40 -6.40
C ILE A 195 -23.87 -18.79 -6.59
N THR A 196 -24.18 -19.77 -7.43
CA THR A 196 -25.56 -20.20 -7.72
C THR A 196 -26.15 -21.16 -6.69
N ASN A 197 -25.35 -21.71 -5.77
CA ASN A 197 -25.81 -22.61 -4.70
C ASN A 197 -26.27 -21.86 -3.43
N LEU A 198 -26.75 -20.62 -3.56
CA LEU A 198 -27.38 -19.82 -2.52
C LEU A 198 -28.90 -19.91 -2.59
#